data_AF-M9UBB7-F1
#
_entry.id   AF-M9UBB7-F1
#
_cell.length_a   1.000
_cell.length_b   1.000
_cell.length_c   1.000
_cell.angle_alpha   90.00
_cell.angle_beta   90.00
_cell.angle_gamma   90.00
#
_symmetry.space_group_name_H-M   'P 1'
#
loop_
_entity.id
_entity.type
_entity.pdbx_description
1 polymer ?
#
loop_
_entity_poly.entity_id
_entity_poly.type
_entity_poly.pdbx_seq_one_letter_code
_entity_poly.pdbx_strand_id
1 'polypeptide(L)'
;MLEEWIKQLADALDKFVAGEQLTEDERIMVASLIYATLKHLKDFDEANEKLKEVEEKCNKNLDELEKKLDELRKELDKKEVEVKEKLKTLDNLIKIMEVNPRLLPKN
;
A
#
# COMPACT_ATOMS: atom_id res chain seq x y z
N MET A 1 -31.39 -25.63 -19.06
CA MET A 1 -31.01 -24.61 -20.06
C MET A 1 -29.56 -24.17 -19.88
N LEU A 2 -29.18 -23.47 -18.79
CA LEU A 2 -27.79 -23.02 -18.60
C LEU A 2 -26.82 -24.20 -18.36
N GLU A 3 -27.15 -25.11 -17.45
CA GLU A 3 -26.30 -26.29 -17.14
C GLU A 3 -26.09 -27.20 -18.35
N GLU A 4 -27.12 -27.31 -19.18
CA GLU A 4 -27.09 -28.13 -20.40
C GLU A 4 -26.22 -27.48 -21.49
N TRP A 5 -26.29 -26.15 -21.62
CA TRP A 5 -25.39 -25.39 -22.48
C TRP A 5 -23.93 -25.47 -21.99
N ILE A 6 -23.68 -25.39 -20.68
CA ILE A 6 -22.35 -25.58 -20.09
C ILE A 6 -21.80 -26.97 -20.41
N LYS A 7 -22.64 -28.01 -20.30
CA LYS A 7 -22.24 -29.37 -20.64
C LYS A 7 -21.89 -29.53 -22.12
N GLN A 8 -22.71 -28.98 -23.02
CA GLN A 8 -22.42 -28.99 -24.46
C GLN A 8 -21.12 -28.25 -24.79
N LEU A 9 -20.85 -27.13 -24.11
CA LEU A 9 -19.60 -26.39 -24.26
C LEU A 9 -18.40 -27.22 -23.79
N ALA A 10 -18.53 -27.89 -22.65
CA ALA A 10 -17.48 -28.76 -22.09
C ALA A 10 -17.16 -29.94 -23.02
N ASP A 11 -18.19 -30.61 -23.53
CA ASP A 11 -18.03 -31.71 -24.49
C ASP A 11 -17.34 -31.22 -25.79
N ALA A 12 -17.69 -30.03 -26.27
CA ALA A 12 -17.06 -29.41 -27.43
C ALA A 12 -15.58 -29.06 -27.19
N LEU A 13 -15.24 -28.61 -25.97
CA LEU A 13 -13.87 -28.34 -25.54
C LEU A 13 -13.05 -29.62 -25.45
N ASP A 14 -13.60 -30.68 -24.87
CA ASP A 14 -12.91 -31.96 -24.74
C ASP A 14 -12.57 -32.54 -26.12
N LYS A 15 -13.51 -32.49 -27.07
CA LYS A 15 -13.28 -32.87 -28.47
C LYS A 15 -12.20 -32.00 -29.11
N PHE A 16 -12.25 -30.69 -28.91
CA PHE A 16 -11.25 -29.77 -29.44
C PHE A 16 -9.84 -30.11 -28.93
N VAL A 17 -9.71 -30.35 -27.62
CA VAL A 17 -8.45 -30.71 -26.97
C VAL A 17 -7.94 -32.07 -27.43
N ALA A 18 -8.84 -33.04 -27.63
CA ALA A 18 -8.51 -34.36 -28.17
C ALA A 18 -8.13 -34.33 -29.68
N GLY A 19 -8.32 -33.20 -30.36
CA GLY A 19 -8.06 -33.06 -31.80
C GLY A 19 -9.13 -33.72 -32.68
N GLU A 20 -10.32 -33.96 -32.14
CA GLU A 20 -11.44 -34.56 -32.86
C GLU A 20 -12.10 -33.56 -33.82
N GLN A 21 -12.81 -34.08 -34.82
CA GLN A 21 -13.54 -33.24 -35.76
C GLN A 21 -14.77 -32.63 -35.08
N LEU A 22 -14.81 -31.31 -35.04
CA LEU A 22 -15.92 -30.53 -34.50
C LEU A 22 -16.99 -30.23 -35.56
N THR A 23 -18.25 -30.21 -35.13
CA THR A 23 -19.36 -29.61 -35.90
C THR A 23 -19.17 -28.09 -36.03
N GLU A 24 -20.01 -27.43 -36.84
CA GLU A 24 -19.97 -25.98 -36.99
C GLU A 24 -20.36 -25.26 -35.68
N ASP A 25 -21.42 -25.73 -35.02
CA ASP A 25 -21.89 -25.16 -33.76
C ASP A 25 -20.85 -25.31 -32.63
N GLU A 26 -20.22 -26.48 -32.50
CA GLU A 26 -19.14 -26.71 -31.53
C GLU A 26 -17.94 -25.80 -31.80
N ARG A 27 -17.59 -25.56 -33.08
CA ARG A 27 -16.53 -24.60 -33.44
C ARG A 27 -16.86 -23.18 -33.01
N ILE A 28 -18.11 -22.75 -33.22
CA ILE A 28 -18.56 -21.41 -32.81
C ILE A 28 -18.53 -21.29 -31.29
N MET A 29 -18.96 -22.32 -30.56
CA MET A 29 -18.93 -22.36 -29.10
C MET A 29 -17.50 -22.23 -28.55
N VAL A 30 -16.59 -23.07 -29.03
CA VAL A 30 -15.18 -23.08 -28.61
C VAL A 30 -14.50 -21.76 -28.97
N ALA A 31 -14.70 -21.25 -30.20
CA ALA A 31 -14.12 -19.99 -30.63
C ALA A 31 -14.61 -18.80 -29.79
N SER A 32 -15.90 -18.79 -29.44
CA SER A 32 -16.48 -17.75 -28.59
C SER A 32 -15.88 -17.77 -27.18
N LEU A 33 -15.68 -18.96 -26.59
CA LEU A 33 -15.03 -19.09 -25.29
C LEU A 33 -13.56 -18.65 -25.35
N ILE A 34 -12.81 -19.08 -26.36
CA ILE A 34 -11.41 -18.67 -26.55
C ILE A 34 -11.33 -17.15 -26.68
N TYR A 35 -12.18 -16.54 -27.50
CA TYR A 35 -12.22 -15.09 -27.67
C TYR A 35 -12.52 -14.36 -26.36
N ALA A 36 -13.54 -14.81 -25.61
CA ALA A 36 -13.88 -14.23 -24.31
C ALA A 36 -12.72 -14.37 -23.32
N THR A 37 -12.07 -15.53 -23.29
CA THR A 37 -10.92 -15.81 -22.42
C THR A 37 -9.74 -14.91 -22.76
N LEU A 38 -9.40 -14.78 -24.05
CA LEU A 38 -8.32 -13.88 -24.52
C LEU A 38 -8.60 -12.43 -24.16
N LYS A 39 -9.86 -11.98 -24.30
CA LYS A 39 -10.26 -10.64 -23.91
C LYS A 39 -10.08 -10.42 -22.40
N HIS A 40 -10.55 -11.36 -21.57
CA HIS A 40 -10.40 -11.25 -20.12
C HIS A 40 -8.94 -11.35 -19.66
N LEU A 41 -8.10 -12.13 -20.34
CA LEU A 41 -6.67 -12.16 -20.08
C LEU A 41 -6.01 -10.80 -20.34
N LYS A 42 -6.39 -10.12 -21.44
CA LYS A 42 -5.90 -8.78 -21.72
C LYS A 42 -6.35 -7.77 -20.65
N ASP A 43 -7.63 -7.81 -20.26
CA ASP A 43 -8.15 -6.95 -19.20
C ASP A 43 -7.43 -7.21 -17.86
N PHE A 44 -7.06 -8.47 -17.59
CA PHE A 44 -6.30 -8.88 -16.42
C PHE A 44 -4.86 -8.34 -16.45
N ASP A 45 -4.18 -8.40 -17.59
CA ASP A 45 -2.85 -7.82 -17.75
C ASP A 45 -2.87 -6.29 -17.54
N GLU A 46 -3.87 -5.60 -18.10
CA GLU A 46 -4.06 -4.15 -17.88
C GLU A 46 -4.33 -3.82 -16.40
N ALA A 47 -5.09 -4.66 -15.70
CA ALA A 47 -5.34 -4.51 -14.27
C ALA A 47 -4.06 -4.73 -13.45
N ASN A 48 -3.23 -5.71 -13.81
CA ASN A 48 -1.94 -5.96 -13.16
C ASN A 48 -0.97 -4.79 -13.34
N GLU A 49 -0.90 -4.19 -14.53
CA GLU A 49 -0.05 -3.01 -14.74
C GLU A 49 -0.51 -1.82 -13.90
N LYS A 50 -1.83 -1.57 -13.83
CA LYS A 50 -2.39 -0.54 -12.92
C LYS A 50 -2.07 -0.84 -11.45
N LEU A 51 -2.10 -2.10 -11.05
CA LEU A 51 -1.76 -2.50 -9.69
C LEU A 51 -0.30 -2.22 -9.36
N LYS A 52 0.63 -2.52 -10.28
CA LYS A 52 2.05 -2.17 -10.14
C LYS A 52 2.26 -0.66 -10.02
N GLU A 53 1.58 0.15 -10.83
CA GLU A 53 1.66 1.61 -10.71
C GLU A 53 1.18 2.13 -9.35
N VAL A 54 0.12 1.52 -8.80
CA VAL A 54 -0.39 1.85 -7.47
C VAL A 54 0.62 1.44 -6.39
N GLU A 55 1.19 0.24 -6.49
CA GLU A 55 2.22 -0.25 -5.59
C GLU A 55 3.44 0.69 -5.57
N GLU A 56 3.93 1.11 -6.73
CA GLU A 56 5.04 2.07 -6.84
C GLU A 56 4.73 3.42 -6.20
N LYS A 57 3.51 3.94 -6.40
CA LYS A 57 3.07 5.20 -5.76
C LYS A 57 2.98 5.06 -4.25
N CYS A 58 2.46 3.94 -3.76
CA CYS A 58 2.40 3.65 -2.33
C CYS A 58 3.80 3.59 -1.71
N ASN A 59 4.74 2.90 -2.36
CA ASN A 59 6.13 2.80 -1.88
C ASN A 59 6.81 4.18 -1.84
N LYS A 60 6.66 5.00 -2.88
CA LYS A 60 7.20 6.38 -2.88
C LYS A 60 6.61 7.23 -1.73
N ASN A 61 5.30 7.13 -1.50
CA ASN A 61 4.66 7.86 -0.41
C ASN A 61 5.13 7.36 0.96
N LEU A 62 5.37 6.06 1.11
CA LEU A 62 5.91 5.46 2.33
C LEU A 62 7.32 6.04 2.61
N ASP A 63 8.21 6.00 1.62
CA ASP A 63 9.58 6.53 1.74
C ASP A 63 9.59 8.02 2.12
N GLU A 64 8.69 8.82 1.54
CA GLU A 64 8.55 10.24 1.89
C GLU A 64 8.05 10.46 3.32
N LEU A 65 7.10 9.64 3.77
CA LEU A 65 6.58 9.71 5.13
C LEU A 65 7.62 9.28 6.16
N GLU A 66 8.43 8.26 5.86
CA GLU A 66 9.53 7.82 6.71
C GLU A 66 10.57 8.93 6.87
N LYS A 67 10.95 9.61 5.78
CA LYS A 67 11.88 10.76 5.86
C LYS A 67 11.33 11.89 6.71
N LYS A 68 10.06 12.26 6.52
CA LYS A 68 9.39 13.30 7.34
C LYS A 68 9.34 12.90 8.81
N LEU A 69 9.09 11.62 9.11
CA LEU A 69 9.07 11.11 10.47
C LEU A 69 10.45 11.22 11.12
N ASP A 70 11.51 10.87 10.40
CA ASP A 70 12.89 10.98 10.89
C ASP A 70 13.32 12.44 11.11
N GLU A 71 12.89 13.37 10.25
CA GLU A 71 13.11 14.80 10.46
C GLU A 71 12.40 15.30 11.73
N LEU A 72 11.13 14.94 11.91
CA LEU A 72 10.37 15.30 13.11
C LEU A 72 10.99 14.72 14.39
N ARG A 73 11.51 13.49 14.35
CA ARG A 73 12.24 12.89 15.47
C ARG A 73 13.48 13.70 15.83
N LYS A 74 14.29 14.08 14.84
CA LYS A 74 15.49 14.92 15.07
C LYS A 74 15.13 16.29 15.64
N GLU A 75 14.04 16.90 15.18
CA GLU A 75 13.57 18.17 15.74
C GLU A 75 13.09 18.01 17.19
N LEU A 76 12.39 16.92 17.49
CA LEU A 76 11.93 16.61 18.84
C LEU A 76 13.12 16.41 19.78
N ASP A 77 14.12 15.63 19.36
CA ASP A 77 15.35 15.40 20.14
C ASP A 77 16.08 16.72 20.46
N LYS A 78 16.19 17.62 19.48
CA LYS A 78 16.78 18.94 19.70
C LYS A 78 16.01 19.77 20.72
N LYS A 79 14.68 19.78 20.62
CA LYS A 79 13.82 20.48 21.59
C LYS A 79 13.92 19.87 22.98
N GLU A 80 14.02 18.54 23.08
CA GLU A 80 14.20 17.85 24.35
C GLU A 80 15.52 18.26 25.03
N VAL A 81 16.61 18.32 24.27
CA VAL A 81 17.91 18.81 24.77
C VAL A 81 17.80 20.26 25.25
N GLU A 82 17.20 21.15 24.46
CA GLU A 82 17.03 22.55 24.83
C GLU A 82 16.21 22.71 26.12
N VAL A 83 15.13 21.94 26.27
CA VAL A 83 14.30 21.96 27.49
C VAL A 83 15.09 21.45 28.69
N LYS A 84 15.88 20.38 28.54
CA LYS A 84 16.75 19.87 29.61
C LYS A 84 17.78 20.91 30.06
N GLU A 85 18.38 21.65 29.14
CA GLU A 85 19.32 22.73 29.46
C GLU A 85 18.67 23.90 30.19
N LYS A 86 17.47 24.31 29.76
CA LYS A 86 16.68 25.34 30.44
C LYS A 86 16.28 24.91 31.85
N LEU A 87 15.84 23.67 32.03
CA LEU A 87 15.52 23.10 33.34
C LEU A 87 16.74 23.12 34.26
N LYS A 88 17.91 22.67 33.78
CA LYS A 88 19.15 22.72 34.56
C LYS A 88 19.52 24.14 34.99
N THR A 89 19.29 25.11 34.12
CA THR A 89 19.53 26.54 34.43
C THR A 89 18.59 27.03 35.52
N LEU A 90 17.29 26.69 35.42
CA LEU A 90 16.29 27.02 36.44
C LEU A 90 16.62 26.38 37.79
N ASP A 91 16.98 25.09 37.80
CA ASP A 91 17.39 24.38 39.03
C ASP A 91 18.58 25.06 39.70
N ASN A 92 19.57 25.51 38.92
CA ASN A 92 20.71 26.23 39.45
C ASN A 92 20.30 27.60 40.04
N LEU A 93 19.40 28.33 39.39
CA LEU A 93 18.88 29.60 39.90
C LEU A 93 18.12 29.40 41.22
N ILE A 94 17.26 28.38 41.30
CA ILE A 94 16.53 28.03 42.53
C ILE A 94 17.52 27.76 43.66
N LYS A 95 18.54 26.93 43.43
CA LYS A 95 19.58 26.65 44.44
C LYS A 95 20.30 27.91 44.92
N ILE A 96 20.60 28.85 44.03
CA ILE A 96 21.22 30.14 44.39
C ILE A 96 20.26 30.96 45.27
N MET A 97 18.97 31.01 44.93
CA MET A 97 17.95 31.74 45.69
C MET A 97 17.70 31.13 47.07
N GLU A 98 17.74 29.80 47.19
CA GLU A 98 17.65 29.09 48.48
C GLU A 98 18.84 29.42 49.40
N VAL A 99 20.05 29.52 48.84
CA VAL A 99 21.27 29.87 49.59
C VAL A 99 21.34 31.36 49.93
N ASN A 100 20.73 32.24 49.13
CA ASN A 100 20.69 33.68 49.38
C ASN A 100 19.26 34.24 49.31
N PRO A 101 18.47 34.08 50.40
CA PRO A 101 17.05 34.45 50.45
C PRO A 101 16.77 35.94 50.20
N ARG A 102 17.78 36.80 50.28
CA ARG A 102 17.67 38.24 49.99
C ARG A 102 17.44 38.53 48.50
N LEU A 103 17.70 37.56 47.62
CA LEU A 103 17.46 37.63 46.18
C LEU A 103 16.03 37.22 45.78
N LEU A 104 15.21 36.73 46.72
CA LEU A 104 13.80 36.46 46.46
C LEU A 104 13.08 37.78 46.14
N PRO A 105 12.24 37.82 45.08
CA PRO A 105 11.38 38.96 44.85
C PRO A 105 10.55 39.21 46.11
N LYS A 106 10.69 40.41 46.68
CA LYS A 106 9.88 40.83 47.82
C LYS A 106 8.49 41.15 47.29
N ASN A 107 7.47 40.43 47.79
CA ASN A 107 6.07 40.77 47.59
C ASN A 107 5.78 42.22 48.00
#